data_AF-A0A819FJ29-F1
#
_entry.id   AF-A0A819FJ29-F1
#
_cell.length_a   1.000
_cell.length_b   1.000
_cell.length_c   1.000
_cell.angle_alpha   90.00
_cell.angle_beta   90.00
_cell.angle_gamma   90.00
#
_symmetry.space_group_name_H-M   'P 1'
#
loop_
_entity.id
_entity.type
_entity.pdbx_description
1 polymer ?
#
loop_
_entity_poly.entity_id
_entity_poly.type
_entity_poly.pdbx_seq_one_letter_code
_entity_poly.pdbx_strand_id
1 'polypeptide(L)'
;MEQLYSLIRKKIKEKEEGSQRVAAEIVAGMIRGSKYWTLDELWPKLTPFLNEAFMNISSEAVNNWCLCFRFAVADVDPRRMYHAVEFMRSLINTPSTANALIETSRWHLIEQLSNFEWRIPAVWHAINVHAKDLLEHPYKAVRECIASVLGISLGHDITLPNGQATRHPSVNVFFDGIRERLQQAMDICEKTPLANISDEIVEIDPKACQARNFIETGNDDMCYY
;
A
#
# COMPACT_ATOMS: atom_id res chain seq x y z
N MET A 1 7.11 21.25 19.81
CA MET A 1 7.48 20.29 18.75
C MET A 1 8.41 19.20 19.27
N GLU A 2 9.54 19.50 19.92
CA GLU A 2 10.47 18.46 20.43
C GLU A 2 9.83 17.44 21.40
N GLN A 3 8.96 17.90 22.31
CA GLN A 3 8.22 17.00 23.22
C GLN A 3 7.31 16.03 22.46
N LEU A 4 6.71 16.47 21.36
CA LEU A 4 5.83 15.65 20.52
C LEU A 4 6.63 14.57 19.78
N TYR A 5 7.78 14.95 19.20
CA TYR A 5 8.68 14.00 18.56
C TYR A 5 9.23 12.95 19.53
N SER A 6 9.56 13.36 20.76
CA SER A 6 9.96 12.44 21.83
C SER A 6 8.85 11.44 22.17
N LEU A 7 7.61 11.91 22.29
CA LEU A 7 6.45 11.06 22.55
C LEU A 7 6.21 10.05 21.41
N ILE A 8 6.22 10.51 20.15
CA ILE A 8 6.06 9.65 18.96
C ILE A 8 7.13 8.56 18.96
N ARG A 9 8.40 8.91 19.16
CA ARG A 9 9.50 7.94 19.20
C ARG A 9 9.31 6.91 20.30
N LYS A 10 8.91 7.34 21.50
CA LYS A 10 8.65 6.44 22.62
C LYS A 10 7.53 5.44 22.26
N LYS A 11 6.43 5.94 21.71
CA LYS A 11 5.26 5.15 21.36
C LYS A 11 5.47 4.17 20.21
N ILE A 12 6.30 4.53 19.22
CA ILE A 12 6.68 3.62 18.12
C ILE A 12 7.46 2.39 18.62
N LYS A 13 8.29 2.56 19.66
CA LYS A 13 9.09 1.47 20.24
C LYS A 13 8.28 0.51 21.09
N GLU A 14 7.13 0.94 21.57
CA GLU A 14 6.21 0.10 22.34
C GLU A 14 5.50 -0.86 21.37
N LYS A 15 5.49 -2.16 21.68
CA LYS A 15 4.85 -3.20 20.84
C LYS A 15 3.33 -3.27 20.98
N GLU A 16 2.78 -2.56 21.97
CA GLU A 16 1.36 -2.50 22.23
C GLU A 16 0.65 -1.77 21.08
N GLU A 17 -0.40 -2.40 20.53
CA GLU A 17 -1.20 -1.83 19.44
C GLU A 17 -1.70 -0.41 19.79
N GLY A 18 -2.25 -0.21 20.99
CA GLY A 18 -2.76 1.09 21.43
C GLY A 18 -1.71 2.19 21.43
N SER A 19 -0.46 1.83 21.76
CA SER A 19 0.65 2.78 21.75
C SER A 19 1.07 3.17 20.33
N GLN A 20 1.13 2.21 19.40
CA GLN A 20 1.36 2.51 17.98
C GLN A 20 0.19 3.26 17.33
N ARG A 21 -1.05 2.97 17.72
CA ARG A 21 -2.25 3.70 17.26
C ARG A 21 -2.17 5.18 17.62
N VAL A 22 -1.84 5.51 18.87
CA VAL A 22 -1.66 6.90 19.30
C VAL A 22 -0.55 7.59 18.48
N ALA A 23 0.56 6.90 18.23
CA ALA A 23 1.62 7.46 17.38
C ALA A 23 1.12 7.72 15.95
N ALA A 24 0.40 6.77 15.35
CA ALA A 24 -0.16 6.88 14.01
C ALA A 24 -1.17 8.04 13.90
N GLU A 25 -2.07 8.21 14.87
CA GLU A 25 -3.06 9.31 14.91
C GLU A 25 -2.38 10.69 15.01
N ILE A 26 -1.37 10.82 15.89
CA ILE A 26 -0.60 12.06 16.02
C ILE A 26 0.09 12.38 14.69
N VAL A 27 0.73 11.40 14.06
CA VAL A 27 1.41 11.57 12.77
C VAL A 27 0.43 11.97 11.67
N ALA A 28 -0.75 11.34 11.60
CA ALA A 28 -1.80 11.70 10.64
C ALA A 28 -2.23 13.17 10.82
N GLY A 29 -2.43 13.60 12.07
CA GLY A 29 -2.75 14.98 12.42
C GLY A 29 -1.64 15.97 12.04
N MET A 30 -0.37 15.59 12.21
CA MET A 30 0.77 16.42 11.79
C MET A 30 0.85 16.57 10.27
N ILE A 31 0.68 15.48 9.51
CA ILE A 31 0.69 15.53 8.04
C ILE A 31 -0.50 16.35 7.54
N ARG A 32 -1.71 16.09 8.03
CA ARG A 32 -2.92 16.79 7.57
C ARG A 32 -2.94 18.25 8.01
N GLY A 33 -2.51 18.54 9.24
CA GLY A 33 -2.46 19.88 9.81
C GLY A 33 -1.41 20.79 9.18
N SER A 34 -0.40 20.21 8.53
CA SER A 34 0.66 20.96 7.84
C SER A 34 0.29 21.42 6.42
N LYS A 35 -1.00 21.36 6.05
CA LYS A 35 -1.55 21.90 4.79
C LYS A 35 -1.17 23.37 4.51
N TYR A 36 -0.97 24.17 5.56
CA TYR A 36 -0.60 25.60 5.47
C TYR A 36 0.85 25.90 5.87
N TRP A 37 1.65 24.88 6.19
CA TRP A 37 3.05 25.03 6.60
C TRP A 37 3.97 24.48 5.52
N THR A 38 5.24 24.90 5.54
CA THR A 38 6.28 24.34 4.67
C THR A 38 6.55 22.90 5.10
N LEU A 39 5.94 21.95 4.37
CA LEU A 39 6.16 20.52 4.56
C LEU A 39 7.65 20.14 4.53
N ASP A 40 8.46 20.92 3.84
CA ASP A 40 9.92 20.76 3.74
C ASP A 40 10.63 20.76 5.11
N GLU A 41 10.05 21.37 6.15
CA GLU A 41 10.62 21.33 7.51
C GLU A 41 10.13 20.13 8.34
N LEU A 42 8.94 19.63 8.03
CA LEU A 42 8.28 18.54 8.76
C LEU A 42 8.80 17.17 8.31
N TRP A 43 8.86 16.93 7.01
CA TRP A 43 9.15 15.60 6.45
C TRP A 43 10.54 15.06 6.79
N PRO A 44 11.63 15.86 6.74
CA PRO A 44 12.96 15.37 7.16
C PRO A 44 12.98 14.89 8.63
N LYS A 45 12.13 15.47 9.48
CA LYS A 45 11.97 15.05 10.88
C LYS A 45 11.06 13.82 10.99
N LEU A 46 10.04 13.72 10.15
CA LEU A 46 9.03 12.67 10.21
C LEU A 46 9.48 11.34 9.59
N THR A 47 10.19 11.38 8.45
CA THR A 47 10.64 10.20 7.70
C THR A 47 11.42 9.19 8.55
N PRO A 48 12.36 9.59 9.45
CA PRO A 48 13.04 8.64 10.33
C PRO A 48 12.09 7.90 11.27
N PHE A 49 11.05 8.57 11.79
CA PHE A 49 10.06 7.94 12.66
C PHE A 49 9.20 6.96 11.89
N LEU A 50 8.77 7.32 10.68
CA LEU A 50 8.02 6.44 9.80
C LEU A 50 8.83 5.17 9.47
N ASN A 51 10.10 5.32 9.09
CA ASN A 51 10.98 4.18 8.83
C ASN A 51 11.15 3.29 10.08
N GLU A 52 11.33 3.89 11.26
CA GLU A 52 11.43 3.14 12.52
C GLU A 52 10.11 2.42 12.87
N ALA A 53 8.96 3.03 12.59
CA ALA A 53 7.65 2.42 12.79
C ALA A 53 7.44 1.21 11.88
N PHE A 54 7.79 1.33 10.60
CA PHE A 54 7.61 0.24 9.65
C PHE A 54 8.57 -0.93 9.86
N MET A 55 9.77 -0.69 10.41
CA MET A 55 10.68 -1.78 10.79
C MET A 55 10.24 -2.50 12.07
N ASN A 56 9.45 -1.85 12.93
CA ASN A 56 8.96 -2.39 14.20
C ASN A 56 7.45 -2.66 14.19
N ILE A 57 6.84 -2.76 13.00
CA ILE A 57 5.39 -2.88 12.88
C ILE A 57 4.91 -4.26 13.35
N SER A 58 3.89 -4.28 14.19
CA SER A 58 3.16 -5.50 14.56
C SER A 58 2.00 -5.72 13.58
N SER A 59 1.53 -6.96 13.45
CA SER A 59 0.37 -7.29 12.62
C SER A 59 -0.88 -6.50 13.01
N GLU A 60 -1.05 -6.23 14.31
CA GLU A 60 -2.17 -5.45 14.86
C GLU A 60 -2.05 -3.96 14.50
N ALA A 61 -0.83 -3.44 14.36
CA ALA A 61 -0.59 -2.03 14.08
C ALA A 61 -0.63 -1.67 12.58
N VAL A 62 -0.55 -2.65 11.66
CA VAL A 62 -0.55 -2.39 10.20
C VAL A 62 -1.74 -1.54 9.78
N ASN A 63 -2.93 -1.90 10.24
CA ASN A 63 -4.16 -1.18 9.89
C ASN A 63 -4.15 0.26 10.41
N ASN A 64 -3.64 0.49 11.64
CA ASN A 64 -3.55 1.81 12.23
C ASN A 64 -2.65 2.75 11.40
N TRP A 65 -1.53 2.24 10.88
CA TRP A 65 -0.65 3.00 9.99
C TRP A 65 -1.26 3.23 8.60
N CYS A 66 -1.99 2.25 8.05
CA CYS A 66 -2.71 2.42 6.79
C CYS A 66 -3.78 3.50 6.91
N LEU A 67 -4.58 3.49 7.98
CA LEU A 67 -5.57 4.52 8.28
C LEU A 67 -4.92 5.89 8.47
N CYS A 68 -3.77 5.95 9.15
CA CYS A 68 -3.00 7.19 9.29
C CYS A 68 -2.71 7.83 7.93
N PHE A 69 -2.15 7.07 6.97
CA PHE A 69 -1.89 7.59 5.63
C PHE A 69 -3.17 7.90 4.87
N ARG A 70 -4.17 7.00 4.89
CA ARG A 70 -5.47 7.20 4.24
C ARG A 70 -6.08 8.54 4.62
N PHE A 71 -6.21 8.81 5.91
CA PHE A 71 -6.80 10.07 6.41
C PHE A 71 -5.88 11.28 6.21
N ALA A 72 -4.56 11.08 6.24
CA ALA A 72 -3.60 12.16 6.00
C ALA A 72 -3.66 12.67 4.56
N VAL A 73 -3.90 11.79 3.58
CA VAL A 73 -3.89 12.12 2.15
C VAL A 73 -5.27 12.30 1.51
N ALA A 74 -6.36 11.93 2.21
CA ALA A 74 -7.73 12.08 1.73
C ALA A 74 -8.10 13.55 1.39
N ASP A 75 -8.75 13.75 0.25
CA ASP A 75 -9.22 15.05 -0.26
C ASP A 75 -8.14 16.14 -0.38
N VAL A 76 -6.87 15.73 -0.56
CA VAL A 76 -5.74 16.66 -0.75
C VAL A 76 -5.16 16.56 -2.15
N ASP A 77 -4.71 17.71 -2.67
CA ASP A 77 -3.93 17.77 -3.91
C ASP A 77 -2.58 17.03 -3.74
N PRO A 78 -2.24 16.04 -4.59
CA PRO A 78 -0.99 15.28 -4.47
C PRO A 78 0.26 16.16 -4.55
N ARG A 79 0.22 17.30 -5.25
CA ARG A 79 1.33 18.25 -5.36
C ARG A 79 1.61 18.93 -4.02
N ARG A 80 0.57 19.13 -3.22
CA ARG A 80 0.71 19.63 -1.85
C ARG A 80 1.19 18.55 -0.90
N MET A 81 0.99 17.28 -1.21
CA MET A 81 1.46 16.15 -0.41
C MET A 81 2.65 15.43 -1.06
N TYR A 82 3.48 16.17 -1.80
CA TYR A 82 4.54 15.57 -2.63
C TYR A 82 5.51 14.71 -1.82
N HIS A 83 5.86 15.14 -0.60
CA HIS A 83 6.71 14.35 0.29
C HIS A 83 6.06 13.03 0.73
N ALA A 84 4.73 13.01 0.93
CA ALA A 84 4.01 11.78 1.26
C ALA A 84 4.04 10.81 0.07
N VAL A 85 3.81 11.36 -1.12
CA VAL A 85 3.87 10.61 -2.38
C VAL A 85 5.28 10.05 -2.61
N GLU A 86 6.32 10.86 -2.43
CA GLU A 86 7.72 10.43 -2.58
C GLU A 86 8.15 9.45 -1.47
N PHE A 87 7.67 9.62 -0.24
CA PHE A 87 7.87 8.64 0.83
C PHE A 87 7.28 7.29 0.44
N MET A 88 6.01 7.24 0.02
CA MET A 88 5.37 5.99 -0.43
C MET A 88 6.06 5.39 -1.66
N ARG A 89 6.50 6.23 -2.61
CA ARG A 89 7.30 5.79 -3.76
C ARG A 89 8.65 5.20 -3.33
N SER A 90 9.28 5.73 -2.28
CA SER A 90 10.54 5.20 -1.76
C SER A 90 10.38 3.80 -1.15
N LEU A 91 9.19 3.46 -0.64
CA LEU A 91 8.90 2.12 -0.10
C LEU A 91 9.01 1.03 -1.18
N ILE A 92 8.68 1.36 -2.44
CA ILE A 92 8.77 0.45 -3.58
C ILE A 92 10.23 0.10 -3.89
N ASN A 93 11.13 1.07 -3.74
CA ASN A 93 12.57 0.89 -4.00
C ASN A 93 13.32 0.24 -2.83
N THR A 94 12.65 0.00 -1.71
CA THR A 94 13.29 -0.62 -0.55
C THR A 94 13.53 -2.10 -0.84
N PRO A 95 14.74 -2.62 -0.63
CA PRO A 95 15.04 -4.03 -0.90
C PRO A 95 14.05 -4.97 -0.22
N SER A 96 13.73 -6.05 -0.93
CA SER A 96 12.97 -7.18 -0.38
C SER A 96 13.62 -7.64 0.92
N THR A 97 12.79 -7.90 1.91
CA THR A 97 13.19 -8.30 3.25
C THR A 97 12.69 -9.73 3.46
N ALA A 98 13.48 -10.59 4.10
CA ALA A 98 13.03 -11.95 4.43
C ALA A 98 11.80 -12.03 5.38
N ASN A 99 11.24 -10.88 5.77
CA ASN A 99 10.09 -10.77 6.65
C ASN A 99 8.84 -10.41 5.84
N ALA A 100 7.99 -11.41 5.60
CA ALA A 100 6.74 -11.27 4.86
C ALA A 100 5.81 -10.17 5.44
N LEU A 101 5.76 -9.98 6.76
CA LEU A 101 4.91 -8.97 7.39
C LEU A 101 5.35 -7.55 7.02
N ILE A 102 6.66 -7.30 6.99
CA ILE A 102 7.17 -5.97 6.62
C ILE A 102 6.87 -5.71 5.15
N GLU A 103 7.00 -6.72 4.30
CA GLU A 103 6.70 -6.59 2.86
C GLU A 103 5.20 -6.37 2.59
N THR A 104 4.30 -7.15 3.20
CA THR A 104 2.85 -6.93 3.05
C THR A 104 2.45 -5.55 3.59
N SER A 105 3.00 -5.13 4.74
CA SER A 105 2.74 -3.81 5.32
C SER A 105 3.15 -2.68 4.36
N ARG A 106 4.29 -2.79 3.68
CA ARG A 106 4.72 -1.82 2.66
C ARG A 106 3.71 -1.72 1.52
N TRP A 107 3.24 -2.86 1.00
CA TRP A 107 2.25 -2.87 -0.08
C TRP A 107 0.89 -2.29 0.36
N HIS A 108 0.42 -2.57 1.58
CA HIS A 108 -0.78 -1.96 2.13
C HIS A 108 -0.67 -0.44 2.31
N LEU A 109 0.53 0.09 2.57
CA LEU A 109 0.74 1.53 2.61
C LEU A 109 0.75 2.14 1.21
N ILE A 110 1.40 1.48 0.24
CA ILE A 110 1.39 1.89 -1.16
C ILE A 110 -0.06 1.93 -1.68
N GLU A 111 -0.90 0.99 -1.26
CA GLU A 111 -2.33 0.95 -1.57
C GLU A 111 -3.07 2.25 -1.18
N GLN A 112 -2.60 2.96 -0.15
CA GLN A 112 -3.20 4.24 0.28
C GLN A 112 -2.97 5.38 -0.73
N LEU A 113 -2.10 5.20 -1.72
CA LEU A 113 -2.00 6.10 -2.88
C LEU A 113 -3.30 6.13 -3.71
N SER A 114 -4.19 5.15 -3.57
CA SER A 114 -5.53 5.13 -4.16
C SER A 114 -6.35 6.39 -3.85
N ASN A 115 -6.12 7.04 -2.69
CA ASN A 115 -6.81 8.29 -2.32
C ASN A 115 -6.44 9.49 -3.21
N PHE A 116 -5.33 9.40 -3.95
CA PHE A 116 -4.97 10.38 -4.99
C PHE A 116 -5.57 10.03 -6.36
N GLU A 117 -6.17 8.84 -6.50
CA GLU A 117 -6.90 8.38 -7.68
C GLU A 117 -6.04 8.50 -8.97
N TRP A 118 -6.63 9.07 -10.02
CA TRP A 118 -6.03 9.31 -11.33
C TRP A 118 -4.97 10.43 -11.36
N ARG A 119 -4.74 11.16 -10.25
CA ARG A 119 -3.94 12.39 -10.23
C ARG A 119 -2.42 12.16 -10.18
N ILE A 120 -1.95 10.93 -9.96
CA ILE A 120 -0.52 10.57 -9.82
C ILE A 120 -0.05 9.49 -10.80
N PRO A 121 -0.25 9.65 -12.12
CA PRO A 121 0.04 8.60 -13.10
C PRO A 121 1.50 8.14 -13.11
N ALA A 122 2.46 9.05 -12.94
CA ALA A 122 3.89 8.73 -12.95
C ALA A 122 4.30 7.76 -11.83
N VAL A 123 3.66 7.87 -10.66
CA VAL A 123 3.93 6.99 -9.51
C VAL A 123 3.36 5.60 -9.78
N TRP A 124 2.17 5.52 -10.36
CA TRP A 124 1.55 4.26 -10.75
C TRP A 124 2.35 3.51 -11.83
N HIS A 125 2.94 4.21 -12.81
CA HIS A 125 3.88 3.60 -13.76
C HIS A 125 5.08 2.97 -13.04
N ALA A 126 5.69 3.69 -12.08
CA ALA A 126 6.81 3.16 -11.31
C ALA A 126 6.41 1.94 -10.44
N ILE A 127 5.23 1.98 -9.82
CA ILE A 127 4.67 0.85 -9.05
C ILE A 127 4.50 -0.38 -9.94
N ASN A 128 3.92 -0.23 -11.13
CA ASN A 128 3.64 -1.38 -12.00
C ASN A 128 4.89 -2.04 -12.55
N VAL A 129 5.96 -1.27 -12.80
CA VAL A 129 7.26 -1.83 -13.18
C VAL A 129 7.79 -2.74 -12.08
N HIS A 130 7.83 -2.27 -10.84
CA HIS A 130 8.35 -3.07 -9.72
C HIS A 130 7.42 -4.22 -9.33
N ALA A 131 6.10 -4.00 -9.38
CA ALA A 131 5.10 -5.03 -9.11
C ALA A 131 5.20 -6.20 -10.10
N LYS A 132 5.50 -5.91 -11.38
CA LYS A 132 5.69 -6.92 -12.43
C LYS A 132 6.81 -7.91 -12.10
N ASP A 133 7.92 -7.42 -11.57
CA ASP A 133 9.08 -8.25 -11.22
C ASP A 133 8.79 -9.12 -9.97
N LEU A 134 7.90 -8.65 -9.10
CA LEU A 134 7.55 -9.31 -7.84
C LEU A 134 6.31 -10.22 -7.94
N LEU A 135 5.76 -10.47 -9.13
CA LEU A 135 4.63 -11.39 -9.31
C LEU A 135 4.95 -12.84 -8.89
N GLU A 136 6.22 -13.25 -8.95
CA GLU A 136 6.70 -14.58 -8.56
C GLU A 136 7.19 -14.64 -7.11
N HIS A 137 6.81 -13.67 -6.27
CA HIS A 137 7.25 -13.61 -4.88
C HIS A 137 6.96 -14.93 -4.13
N PRO A 138 7.87 -15.47 -3.30
CA PRO A 138 7.65 -16.74 -2.60
C PRO A 138 6.42 -16.73 -1.68
N TYR A 139 6.20 -15.63 -0.96
CA TYR A 139 5.07 -15.50 -0.02
C TYR A 139 3.75 -15.15 -0.72
N LYS A 140 2.74 -16.01 -0.54
CA LYS A 140 1.37 -15.80 -1.06
C LYS A 140 0.77 -14.46 -0.61
N ALA A 141 0.89 -14.12 0.68
CA ALA A 141 0.32 -12.89 1.24
C ALA A 141 0.88 -11.63 0.55
N VAL A 142 2.17 -11.63 0.20
CA VAL A 142 2.80 -10.53 -0.53
C VAL A 142 2.25 -10.43 -1.95
N ARG A 143 2.10 -11.56 -2.65
CA ARG A 143 1.50 -11.60 -3.99
C ARG A 143 0.06 -11.07 -4.00
N GLU A 144 -0.74 -11.40 -2.99
CA GLU A 144 -2.11 -10.90 -2.87
C GLU A 144 -2.16 -9.37 -2.69
N CYS A 145 -1.25 -8.81 -1.89
CA CYS A 145 -1.14 -7.36 -1.71
C CYS A 145 -0.71 -6.67 -3.01
N ILE A 146 0.29 -7.23 -3.71
CA ILE A 146 0.73 -6.73 -5.02
C ILE A 146 -0.43 -6.75 -6.02
N ALA A 147 -1.21 -7.84 -6.05
CA ALA A 147 -2.37 -7.96 -6.93
C ALA A 147 -3.45 -6.91 -6.61
N SER A 148 -3.71 -6.61 -5.32
CA SER A 148 -4.64 -5.54 -4.93
C SER A 148 -4.20 -4.18 -5.49
N VAL A 149 -2.93 -3.85 -5.30
CA VAL A 149 -2.34 -2.58 -5.77
C VAL A 149 -2.34 -2.48 -7.29
N LEU A 150 -2.03 -3.56 -8.00
CA LEU A 150 -2.12 -3.64 -9.46
C LEU A 150 -3.56 -3.43 -9.94
N GLY A 151 -4.54 -4.04 -9.27
CA GLY A 151 -5.96 -3.87 -9.59
C GLY A 151 -6.40 -2.41 -9.50
N ILE A 152 -5.99 -1.71 -8.44
CA ILE A 152 -6.25 -0.27 -8.27
C ILE A 152 -5.53 0.55 -9.35
N SER A 153 -4.26 0.25 -9.63
CA SER A 153 -3.51 1.00 -10.64
C SER A 153 -4.16 0.86 -12.00
N LEU A 154 -4.38 -0.38 -12.46
CA LEU A 154 -4.89 -0.68 -13.79
C LEU A 154 -6.37 -0.34 -13.95
N GLY A 155 -7.14 -0.32 -12.85
CA GLY A 155 -8.56 0.07 -12.86
C GLY A 155 -8.81 1.52 -13.30
N HIS A 156 -7.79 2.37 -13.30
CA HIS A 156 -7.88 3.73 -13.83
C HIS A 156 -7.69 3.81 -15.35
N ASP A 157 -7.33 2.70 -16.03
CA ASP A 157 -7.25 2.62 -17.50
C ASP A 157 -8.66 2.47 -18.10
N ILE A 158 -9.41 3.57 -18.08
CA ILE A 158 -10.78 3.62 -18.60
C ILE A 158 -10.81 4.20 -20.02
N THR A 159 -11.63 3.60 -20.88
CA THR A 159 -11.91 4.13 -22.22
C THR A 159 -13.30 4.74 -22.25
N LEU A 160 -13.37 6.05 -22.43
CA LEU A 160 -14.64 6.79 -22.51
C LEU A 160 -14.99 7.07 -23.98
N PRO A 161 -16.29 7.02 -24.38
CA PRO A 161 -16.71 7.48 -25.69
C PRO A 161 -16.31 8.94 -25.90
N ASN A 162 -15.52 9.24 -26.94
CA ASN A 162 -14.93 10.55 -27.22
C ASN A 162 -13.90 11.06 -26.20
N GLY A 163 -13.43 10.20 -25.28
CA GLY A 163 -12.37 10.53 -24.32
C GLY A 163 -10.97 10.42 -24.92
N GLN A 164 -10.01 11.15 -24.34
CA GLN A 164 -8.59 10.91 -24.60
C GLN A 164 -8.10 9.68 -23.85
N ALA A 165 -7.04 9.03 -24.35
CA ALA A 165 -6.37 7.96 -23.64
C ALA A 165 -5.89 8.42 -22.26
N THR A 166 -6.00 7.54 -21.26
CA THR A 166 -5.59 7.85 -19.90
C THR A 166 -4.06 8.02 -19.84
N ARG A 167 -3.58 8.76 -18.84
CA ARG A 167 -2.14 8.87 -18.56
C ARG A 167 -1.64 7.75 -17.65
N HIS A 168 -2.56 6.94 -17.12
CA HIS A 168 -2.27 5.82 -16.22
C HIS A 168 -1.63 4.65 -17.00
N PRO A 169 -1.01 3.67 -16.33
CA PRO A 169 -0.51 2.47 -16.98
C PRO A 169 -1.64 1.72 -17.65
N SER A 170 -1.41 1.33 -18.90
CA SER A 170 -2.43 0.60 -19.66
C SER A 170 -2.44 -0.87 -19.28
N VAL A 171 -3.66 -1.41 -19.13
CA VAL A 171 -3.92 -2.84 -18.91
C VAL A 171 -3.25 -3.68 -20.00
N ASN A 172 -3.43 -3.29 -21.26
CA ASN A 172 -2.89 -4.04 -22.41
C ASN A 172 -1.36 -4.09 -22.36
N VAL A 173 -0.70 -2.96 -22.12
CA VAL A 173 0.76 -2.87 -22.04
C VAL A 173 1.31 -3.71 -20.89
N PHE A 174 0.62 -3.73 -19.74
CA PHE A 174 1.01 -4.56 -18.61
C PHE A 174 0.93 -6.04 -18.94
N PHE A 175 -0.22 -6.51 -19.45
CA PHE A 175 -0.45 -7.92 -19.77
C PHE A 175 0.42 -8.42 -20.93
N ASP A 176 0.65 -7.59 -21.95
CA ASP A 176 1.60 -7.91 -23.02
C ASP A 176 3.00 -8.14 -22.46
N GLY A 177 3.40 -7.37 -21.45
CA GLY A 177 4.68 -7.51 -20.78
C GLY A 177 4.84 -8.79 -19.95
N ILE A 178 3.76 -9.46 -19.54
CA ILE A 178 3.80 -10.71 -18.76
C ILE A 178 3.23 -11.93 -19.51
N ARG A 179 2.81 -11.73 -20.77
CA ARG A 179 2.13 -12.73 -21.60
C ARG A 179 2.88 -14.06 -21.68
N GLU A 180 4.20 -14.01 -21.91
CA GLU A 180 5.02 -15.23 -22.01
C GLU A 180 5.07 -16.00 -20.69
N ARG A 181 5.23 -15.29 -19.56
CA ARG A 181 5.25 -15.89 -18.22
C ARG A 181 3.89 -16.52 -17.87
N LEU A 182 2.80 -15.86 -18.23
CA LEU A 182 1.45 -16.39 -18.05
C LEU A 182 1.22 -17.65 -18.89
N GLN A 183 1.64 -17.65 -20.16
CA GLN A 183 1.51 -18.84 -21.01
C GLN A 183 2.29 -20.03 -20.44
N GLN A 184 3.53 -19.80 -19.99
CA GLN A 184 4.33 -20.83 -19.33
C GLN A 184 3.64 -21.38 -18.07
N ALA A 185 3.05 -20.50 -17.24
CA ALA A 185 2.31 -20.92 -16.06
C ALA A 185 1.05 -21.74 -16.41
N MET A 186 0.31 -21.33 -17.44
CA MET A 186 -0.85 -22.08 -17.94
C MET A 186 -0.47 -23.48 -18.42
N ASP A 187 0.60 -23.60 -19.22
CA ASP A 187 1.09 -24.88 -19.72
C ASP A 187 1.52 -25.82 -18.57
N ILE A 188 2.08 -25.27 -17.48
CA ILE A 188 2.43 -26.04 -16.26
C ILE A 188 1.18 -26.54 -15.55
N CYS A 189 0.17 -25.68 -15.40
CA CYS A 189 -1.10 -26.05 -14.78
C CYS A 189 -1.84 -27.13 -15.58
N GLU A 190 -1.83 -27.07 -16.91
CA GLU A 190 -2.46 -28.10 -17.76
C GLU A 190 -1.75 -29.46 -17.67
N LYS A 191 -0.43 -29.46 -17.44
CA LYS A 191 0.38 -30.68 -17.31
C LYS A 191 0.38 -31.29 -15.91
N THR A 192 -0.07 -30.54 -14.89
CA THR A 192 -0.11 -30.99 -13.50
C THR A 192 -1.53 -31.44 -13.14
N PRO A 193 -1.79 -32.74 -12.90
CA PRO A 193 -3.13 -33.20 -12.51
C PRO A 193 -3.57 -32.52 -11.20
N LEU A 194 -4.80 -31.98 -11.18
CA LEU A 194 -5.45 -31.35 -10.02
C LEU A 194 -5.50 -32.22 -8.74
N ALA A 195 -5.18 -33.51 -8.84
CA ALA A 195 -5.19 -34.47 -7.74
C ALA A 195 -4.05 -34.29 -6.72
N ASN A 196 -2.99 -33.53 -7.04
CA ASN A 196 -1.82 -33.37 -6.15
C ASN A 196 -1.81 -32.05 -5.34
N ILE A 197 -2.86 -31.22 -5.45
CA ILE A 197 -2.89 -29.87 -4.83
C ILE A 197 -3.61 -29.89 -3.46
N SER A 198 -4.22 -31.01 -3.04
CA SER A 198 -5.03 -31.07 -1.80
C SER A 198 -4.22 -31.09 -0.50
N ASP A 199 -2.92 -31.38 -0.51
CA ASP A 199 -2.18 -31.71 0.72
C ASP A 199 -1.23 -30.60 1.22
N GLU A 200 -1.16 -29.45 0.54
CA GLU A 200 -0.35 -28.29 0.94
C GLU A 200 -1.15 -27.00 1.09
N ILE A 201 -2.45 -27.10 1.40
CA ILE A 201 -3.19 -25.97 1.98
C ILE A 201 -2.73 -25.86 3.44
N VAL A 202 -1.64 -25.13 3.66
CA VAL A 202 -1.28 -24.63 5.00
C VAL A 202 -2.53 -23.92 5.55
N GLU A 203 -3.07 -24.47 6.65
CA GLU A 203 -4.18 -23.90 7.39
C GLU A 203 -3.97 -22.38 7.56
N ILE A 204 -4.85 -21.61 6.93
CA ILE A 204 -4.91 -20.17 7.12
C ILE A 204 -5.40 -19.95 8.55
N ASP A 205 -4.57 -19.37 9.41
CA ASP A 205 -5.00 -18.89 10.73
C ASP A 205 -6.24 -17.99 10.54
N PRO A 206 -7.40 -18.36 11.11
CA PRO A 206 -8.66 -17.62 10.95
C PRO A 206 -8.57 -16.14 11.34
N LYS A 207 -7.55 -15.75 12.13
CA LYS A 207 -7.33 -14.37 12.55
C LYS A 207 -6.81 -13.47 11.42
N ALA A 208 -6.10 -14.01 10.43
CA ALA A 208 -5.60 -13.22 9.30
C ALA A 208 -6.72 -12.78 8.33
N CYS A 209 -7.82 -13.54 8.27
CA CYS A 209 -8.98 -13.22 7.43
C CYS A 209 -9.89 -12.12 8.01
N GLN A 210 -9.82 -11.88 9.33
CA GLN A 210 -10.67 -10.88 9.98
C GLN A 210 -10.29 -9.43 9.65
N ALA A 211 -9.05 -9.18 9.18
CA ALA A 211 -8.64 -7.85 8.74
C ALA A 211 -9.29 -7.40 7.42
N ARG A 212 -9.83 -8.34 6.63
CA ARG A 212 -10.47 -8.05 5.33
C ARG A 212 -11.92 -7.59 5.50
N ASN A 213 -12.65 -8.17 6.45
CA ASN A 213 -14.09 -7.93 6.65
C ASN A 213 -14.44 -6.56 7.28
N PHE A 214 -13.46 -5.80 7.76
CA PHE A 214 -13.67 -4.44 8.28
C PHE A 214 -13.42 -3.33 7.25
N ILE A 215 -12.74 -3.64 6.14
CA ILE A 215 -12.52 -2.66 5.05
C ILE A 215 -13.79 -2.53 4.19
N GLU A 216 -14.59 -3.60 4.08
CA GLU A 216 -15.84 -3.61 3.30
C GLU A 216 -17.07 -3.11 4.06
N THR A 217 -17.00 -2.92 5.38
CA THR A 217 -18.16 -2.50 6.21
C THR A 217 -18.11 -1.03 6.66
N GLY A 218 -17.22 -0.23 6.08
CA GLY A 218 -17.11 1.20 6.38
C GLY A 218 -17.71 2.11 5.31
N ASN A 219 -18.99 2.46 5.48
CA ASN A 219 -19.74 3.56 4.84
C ASN A 219 -20.22 3.41 3.39
N ASP A 220 -21.38 2.77 3.24
CA ASP A 220 -22.38 3.09 2.19
C ASP A 220 -23.26 4.32 2.54
N ASP A 221 -23.00 5.01 3.66
CA ASP A 221 -23.81 6.16 4.13
C ASP A 221 -23.00 7.48 4.22
N MET A 222 -22.31 7.88 3.15
CA MET A 222 -21.83 9.26 3.01
C MET A 222 -22.44 9.89 1.76
N CYS A 223 -23.68 10.33 1.93
CA CYS A 223 -24.41 11.21 1.02
C CYS A 223 -23.55 12.38 0.56
N TYR A 224 -23.57 12.60 -0.76
CA TYR A 224 -23.20 13.84 -1.42
C TYR A 224 -23.83 15.06 -0.73
N TYR A 225 -22.99 15.98 -0.28
CA TYR A 225 -23.27 17.42 -0.17
C TYR A 225 -22.01 18.20 -0.55
#